data_AF-A0A4Z1CIJ5-F1
#
_entry.id   AF-A0A4Z1CIJ5-F1
#
_cell.length_a   1.000
_cell.length_b   1.000
_cell.length_c   1.000
_cell.angle_alpha   90.00
_cell.angle_beta   90.00
_cell.angle_gamma   90.00
#
_symmetry.space_group_name_H-M   'P 1'
#
loop_
_entity.id
_entity.type
_entity.pdbx_description
1 polymer ?
#
loop_
_entity_poly.entity_id
_entity_poly.type
_entity_poly.pdbx_seq_one_letter_code
_entity_poly.pdbx_strand_id
1 'polypeptide(L)'
;MLGIDTPERGRCGAQEATANLRRLAPVGSTVHLVSDRTQAAKDRYGRLLRYVKREGGFADLSYRQAWSGFTRPYVYGGKPVARHGTYVRAIRDARDHQRGAWNGCW
;
A
#
# COMPACT_ATOMS: atom_id res chain seq x y z
N MET A 1 0.02 3.49 -5.20
CA MET A 1 -1.16 2.60 -4.99
C MET A 1 -2.14 3.33 -4.09
N LEU A 2 -3.44 3.04 -4.18
CA LEU A 2 -4.44 3.79 -3.43
C LEU A 2 -4.38 3.54 -1.92
N GLY A 3 -4.60 4.61 -1.14
CA GLY A 3 -4.90 4.57 0.30
C GLY A 3 -3.73 4.34 1.24
N ILE A 4 -2.52 4.19 0.72
CA ILE A 4 -1.31 3.90 1.50
C ILE A 4 -0.17 4.83 1.09
N ASP A 5 0.72 5.10 2.05
CA ASP A 5 1.99 5.80 1.83
C ASP A 5 3.14 4.96 2.39
N THR A 6 4.11 4.60 1.55
CA THR A 6 5.30 3.84 1.95
C THR A 6 6.47 4.79 2.20
N PRO A 7 7.49 4.42 3.01
CA PRO A 7 8.69 5.25 3.13
C PRO A 7 9.28 5.59 1.76
N GLU A 8 9.56 6.88 1.55
CA GLU A 8 10.12 7.37 0.30
C GLU A 8 11.53 6.84 0.05
N ARG A 9 11.93 6.77 -1.22
CA ARG A 9 13.28 6.29 -1.59
C ARG A 9 14.36 7.05 -0.82
N GLY A 10 15.30 6.30 -0.23
CA GLY A 10 16.39 6.85 0.59
C GLY A 10 16.00 7.13 2.05
N ARG A 11 14.74 6.89 2.46
CA ARG A 11 14.33 6.88 3.87
C ARG A 11 14.47 5.46 4.46
N CYS A 12 14.59 5.39 5.78
CA CYS A 12 14.54 4.13 6.53
C CYS A 12 13.26 3.34 6.18
N GLY A 13 13.39 2.04 5.96
CA GLY A 13 12.26 1.15 5.65
C GLY A 13 11.84 1.10 4.18
N ALA A 14 12.42 1.96 3.32
CA ALA A 14 12.03 2.04 1.90
C ALA A 14 12.49 0.81 1.10
N GLN A 15 13.67 0.26 1.42
CA GLN A 15 14.21 -0.91 0.73
C GLN A 15 13.42 -2.16 1.08
N GLU A 16 13.05 -2.30 2.36
CA GLU A 16 12.26 -3.39 2.92
C GLU A 16 10.81 -3.33 2.41
N ALA A 17 10.22 -2.15 2.33
CA ALA A 17 8.91 -1.95 1.70
C ALA A 17 8.93 -2.38 0.23
N THR A 18 9.99 -2.02 -0.50
CA THR A 18 10.20 -2.44 -1.90
C THR A 18 10.39 -3.95 -2.02
N ALA A 19 11.20 -4.55 -1.14
CA ALA A 19 11.47 -5.99 -1.11
C ALA A 19 10.20 -6.79 -0.79
N ASN A 20 9.38 -6.31 0.14
CA ASN A 20 8.11 -6.95 0.47
C ASN A 20 7.16 -6.95 -0.73
N LEU A 21 7.04 -5.82 -1.45
CA LEU A 21 6.21 -5.77 -2.65
C LEU A 21 6.74 -6.70 -3.75
N ARG A 22 8.07 -6.77 -3.96
CA ARG A 22 8.69 -7.71 -4.90
C ARG A 22 8.43 -9.17 -4.54
N ARG A 23 8.36 -9.51 -3.26
CA ARG A 23 7.99 -10.85 -2.80
C ARG A 23 6.51 -11.14 -3.02
N LEU A 24 5.65 -10.15 -2.78
CA LEU A 24 4.20 -10.28 -2.94
C LEU A 24 3.78 -10.38 -4.41
N ALA A 25 4.48 -9.66 -5.30
CA ALA A 25 4.30 -9.67 -6.74
C ALA A 25 5.67 -9.65 -7.44
N PRO A 26 6.32 -10.83 -7.58
CA PRO A 26 7.57 -10.95 -8.31
C PRO A 26 7.42 -10.47 -9.76
N VAL A 27 8.53 -10.06 -10.36
CA VAL A 27 8.58 -9.72 -11.79
C VAL A 27 8.00 -10.88 -12.61
N GLY A 28 7.13 -10.55 -13.57
CA GLY A 28 6.36 -11.54 -14.33
C GLY A 28 4.99 -11.90 -13.75
N SER A 29 4.63 -11.39 -12.55
CA SER A 29 3.28 -11.58 -12.01
C SER A 29 2.22 -10.83 -12.83
N THR A 30 1.12 -11.51 -13.15
CA THR A 30 -0.08 -10.85 -13.65
C THR A 30 -0.81 -10.13 -12.52
N VAL A 31 -1.19 -8.87 -12.78
CA VAL A 31 -1.96 -8.06 -11.84
C VAL A 31 -3.20 -7.47 -12.49
N HIS A 32 -4.27 -7.36 -11.71
CA HIS A 32 -5.47 -6.62 -12.09
C HIS A 32 -5.50 -5.29 -11.36
N LEU A 33 -5.76 -4.23 -12.13
CA LEU A 33 -5.87 -2.86 -11.64
C LEU A 33 -7.34 -2.53 -11.42
N VAL A 34 -7.72 -2.30 -10.17
CA VAL A 34 -9.11 -1.99 -9.79
C VAL A 34 -9.22 -0.50 -9.47
N SER A 35 -10.13 0.21 -10.14
CA SER A 35 -10.42 1.61 -9.85
C SER A 35 -11.21 1.77 -8.55
N ASP A 36 -11.13 2.96 -7.97
CA ASP A 36 -12.00 3.37 -6.87
C ASP A 36 -12.86 4.54 -7.35
N ARG A 37 -14.19 4.39 -7.25
CA ARG A 37 -15.15 5.43 -7.68
C ARG A 37 -15.11 6.66 -6.77
N THR A 38 -14.57 6.55 -5.55
CA THR A 38 -14.40 7.71 -4.66
C THR A 38 -13.17 8.54 -5.00
N GLN A 39 -12.31 8.05 -5.91
CA GLN A 39 -11.02 8.63 -6.23
C GLN A 39 -10.92 9.02 -7.71
N ALA A 40 -10.04 9.96 -8.01
CA ALA A 40 -9.66 10.24 -9.39
C ALA A 40 -9.02 8.99 -10.03
N ALA A 41 -9.22 8.80 -11.34
CA ALA A 41 -8.63 7.66 -12.05
C ALA A 41 -7.11 7.81 -12.26
N LYS A 42 -6.62 9.05 -12.33
CA LYS A 42 -5.21 9.41 -12.49
C LYS A 42 -4.87 10.59 -11.59
N ASP A 43 -3.61 10.72 -11.20
CA ASP A 43 -3.10 11.93 -10.57
C ASP A 43 -2.64 12.99 -11.58
N ARG A 44 -2.14 14.12 -11.08
CA ARG A 44 -1.63 15.24 -11.91
C ARG A 44 -0.47 14.89 -12.82
N TYR A 45 0.21 13.76 -12.56
CA TYR A 45 1.32 13.26 -13.38
C TYR A 45 0.87 12.18 -14.37
N GLY A 46 -0.44 11.92 -14.47
CA GLY A 46 -1.01 10.91 -15.34
C GLY A 46 -0.87 9.47 -14.83
N ARG A 47 -0.36 9.27 -13.60
CA ARG A 47 -0.19 7.92 -13.02
C ARG A 47 -1.55 7.35 -12.65
N LEU A 48 -1.77 6.07 -12.92
CA LEU A 48 -3.00 5.39 -12.56
C LEU A 48 -3.13 5.24 -11.04
N LEU A 49 -4.26 5.67 -10.51
CA LEU A 49 -4.63 5.49 -9.11
C LEU A 49 -5.49 4.24 -8.98
N ARG A 50 -4.89 3.15 -8.51
CA ARG A 50 -5.51 1.82 -8.50
C ARG A 50 -5.23 1.06 -7.20
N TYR A 51 -6.17 0.20 -6.84
CA TYR A 51 -5.88 -0.99 -6.07
C TYR A 51 -5.25 -2.03 -6.99
N VAL A 52 -4.28 -2.79 -6.49
CA VAL A 52 -3.57 -3.80 -7.27
C VAL A 52 -3.85 -5.17 -6.67
N LYS A 53 -4.43 -6.05 -7.48
CA LYS A 53 -4.69 -7.46 -7.14
C LYS A 53 -3.72 -8.33 -7.91
N ARG A 54 -3.05 -9.28 -7.26
CA ARG A 54 -2.23 -10.29 -7.96
C ARG A 54 -3.07 -11.50 -8.31
N GLU A 55 -3.00 -11.95 -9.56
CA GLU A 55 -3.62 -13.21 -9.98
C GLU A 55 -2.95 -14.41 -9.29
N GLY A 56 -3.73 -15.36 -8.78
CA GLY A 56 -3.21 -16.49 -7.99
C GLY A 56 -2.49 -16.09 -6.69
N GLY A 57 -2.70 -14.85 -6.21
CA GLY A 57 -2.06 -14.34 -4.99
C GLY A 57 -3.02 -13.55 -4.10
N PHE A 58 -2.48 -12.59 -3.35
CA PHE A 58 -3.30 -11.75 -2.48
C PHE A 58 -4.18 -10.79 -3.29
N ALA A 59 -5.42 -10.62 -2.83
CA ALA A 59 -6.44 -9.83 -3.51
C ALA A 59 -6.19 -8.30 -3.49
N ASP A 60 -5.35 -7.82 -2.57
CA ASP A 60 -5.05 -6.40 -2.40
C ASP A 60 -3.62 -6.20 -1.88
N LEU A 61 -2.72 -5.75 -2.75
CA LEU A 61 -1.32 -5.52 -2.39
C LEU A 61 -1.13 -4.29 -1.50
N SER A 62 -2.03 -3.28 -1.54
CA SER A 62 -1.97 -2.14 -0.60
C SER A 62 -2.21 -2.64 0.81
N TYR A 63 -3.24 -3.47 0.99
CA TYR A 63 -3.53 -4.12 2.26
C TYR A 63 -2.36 -4.95 2.76
N ARG A 64 -1.71 -5.72 1.87
CA ARG A 64 -0.57 -6.56 2.28
C ARG A 64 0.66 -5.75 2.70
N GLN A 65 0.95 -4.63 2.02
CA GLN A 65 1.98 -3.70 2.48
C GLN A 65 1.65 -3.11 3.87
N ALA A 66 0.38 -2.75 4.08
CA ALA A 66 -0.12 -2.25 5.37
C ALA A 66 0.01 -3.29 6.49
N TRP A 67 -0.47 -4.50 6.26
CA TRP A 67 -0.40 -5.63 7.20
C TRP A 67 1.05 -5.96 7.59
N SER A 68 1.97 -5.89 6.63
CA SER A 68 3.40 -6.08 6.85
C SER A 68 4.10 -4.90 7.51
N GLY A 69 3.40 -3.79 7.78
CA GLY A 69 3.96 -2.63 8.50
C GLY A 69 4.83 -1.72 7.65
N PHE A 70 4.62 -1.70 6.33
CA PHE A 70 5.38 -0.86 5.41
C PHE A 70 4.61 0.36 4.92
N THR A 71 3.44 0.67 5.50
CA THR A 71 2.65 1.83 5.09
C THR A 71 2.10 2.66 6.26
N ARG A 72 1.97 3.97 6.05
CA ARG A 72 1.07 4.87 6.80
C ARG A 72 -0.21 5.12 5.98
N PRO A 73 -1.33 5.54 6.62
CA PRO A 73 -2.56 5.85 5.90
C PRO A 73 -2.36 7.07 4.99
N TYR A 74 -2.93 7.04 3.79
CA TYR A 74 -2.90 8.18 2.87
C TYR A 74 -4.31 8.59 2.47
N VAL A 75 -4.64 9.87 2.70
CA VAL A 75 -5.92 10.49 2.33
C VAL A 75 -5.63 11.76 1.55
N TYR A 76 -6.04 11.80 0.29
CA TYR A 76 -5.87 12.96 -0.57
C TYR A 76 -7.13 13.84 -0.57
N GLY A 77 -6.98 15.14 -0.34
CA GLY A 77 -8.09 16.11 -0.39
C GLY A 77 -9.24 15.82 0.59
N GLY A 78 -8.96 15.18 1.73
CA GLY A 78 -9.97 14.80 2.72
C GLY A 78 -10.93 13.68 2.26
N LYS A 79 -10.67 13.05 1.10
CA LYS A 79 -11.53 11.99 0.53
C LYS A 79 -10.86 10.63 0.68
N PRO A 80 -11.20 9.83 1.69
CA PRO A 80 -10.60 8.51 1.86
C PRO A 80 -11.00 7.56 0.72
N VAL A 81 -10.12 6.62 0.45
CA VAL A 81 -10.41 5.51 -0.47
C VAL A 81 -11.49 4.60 0.13
N ALA A 82 -12.26 3.90 -0.70
CA ALA A 82 -13.32 2.99 -0.25
C ALA A 82 -12.84 1.93 0.77
N ARG A 83 -11.56 1.52 0.68
CA ARG A 83 -10.94 0.52 1.57
C ARG A 83 -10.25 1.11 2.82
N HIS A 84 -10.36 2.42 3.07
CA HIS A 84 -9.58 3.14 4.08
C HIS A 84 -9.67 2.52 5.48
N GLY A 85 -10.88 2.18 5.95
CA GLY A 85 -11.06 1.58 7.29
C GLY A 85 -10.32 0.26 7.45
N THR A 86 -10.23 -0.54 6.38
CA THR A 86 -9.49 -1.81 6.37
C THR A 86 -7.97 -1.57 6.44
N TYR A 87 -7.46 -0.55 5.75
CA TYR A 87 -6.04 -0.21 5.80
C TYR A 87 -5.64 0.34 7.15
N VAL A 88 -6.43 1.24 7.74
CA VAL A 88 -6.16 1.79 9.08
C VAL A 88 -6.08 0.69 10.13
N ARG A 89 -6.98 -0.30 10.09
CA ARG A 89 -6.93 -1.45 11.02
C ARG A 89 -5.65 -2.28 10.83
N ALA A 90 -5.27 -2.60 9.60
CA ALA A 90 -4.05 -3.37 9.32
C ALA A 90 -2.78 -2.61 9.72
N ILE A 91 -2.75 -1.28 9.50
CA ILE A 91 -1.63 -0.42 9.89
C ILE A 91 -1.51 -0.36 11.42
N ARG A 92 -2.62 -0.20 12.12
CA ARG A 92 -2.64 -0.22 13.59
C ARG A 92 -2.12 -1.55 14.12
N ASP A 93 -2.62 -2.66 13.61
CA ASP A 93 -2.17 -3.99 14.02
C ASP A 93 -0.67 -4.20 13.74
N ALA A 94 -0.16 -3.70 12.61
CA ALA A 94 1.27 -3.75 12.30
C ALA A 94 2.11 -2.88 13.24
N ARG A 95 1.59 -1.72 13.66
CA ARG A 95 2.25 -0.85 14.64
C ARG A 95 2.29 -1.50 16.02
N ASP A 96 1.16 -2.02 16.48
CA ASP A 96 1.02 -2.64 17.81
C ASP A 96 1.95 -3.86 17.97
N HIS A 97 2.30 -4.52 16.86
CA HIS A 97 3.23 -5.65 16.81
C HIS A 97 4.62 -5.29 16.26
N GLN A 98 4.96 -4.01 16.14
CA GLN A 98 6.26 -3.53 15.64
C GLN A 98 6.71 -4.24 14.34
N ARG A 99 5.82 -4.34 13.35
CA ARG A 99 6.13 -4.97 12.07
C ARG A 99 6.71 -3.98 11.07
N GLY A 100 7.62 -4.46 10.23
CA GLY A 100 8.16 -3.68 9.12
C GLY A 100 8.81 -2.38 9.59
N ALA A 101 8.44 -1.26 8.97
CA ALA A 101 8.99 0.05 9.29
C ALA A 101 8.59 0.56 10.69
N TRP A 102 7.57 -0.03 11.34
CA TRP A 102 7.25 0.27 12.75
C TRP A 102 8.31 -0.25 13.73
N ASN A 103 9.23 -1.12 13.29
CA ASN A 103 10.36 -1.59 14.10
C ASN A 103 11.59 -0.69 13.96
N GLY A 104 11.47 0.59 14.35
CA GLY A 104 12.62 1.48 14.46
C GLY A 104 12.91 2.43 13.29
N CYS A 105 12.07 2.47 12.25
CA CYS A 105 12.13 3.54 11.25
C CYS A 105 11.12 4.68 11.52
N TRP A 106 10.07 4.40 12.29
CA TRP A 106 8.93 5.29 12.54
C TRP A 106 8.66 5.50 14.02
#